data_AF-A0A481SGV4-F1
#
_entry.id   AF-A0A481SGV4-F1
#
_cell.length_a   1.000
_cell.length_b   1.000
_cell.length_c   1.000
_cell.angle_alpha   90.00
_cell.angle_beta   90.00
_cell.angle_gamma   90.00
#
_symmetry.space_group_name_H-M   'P 1'
#
loop_
_entity.id
_entity.type
_entity.pdbx_description
1 polymer ?
#
loop_
_entity_poly.entity_id
_entity_poly.type
_entity_poly.pdbx_seq_one_letter_code
_entity_poly.pdbx_strand_id
1 'polypeptide(L)'
;MTTIPSRLAQTTRISRTLEEARQRSTALYRNFYRSAPEICALYALDVPPSTLRAKFRTQFEKNKTIKDLAVLDLMLLKAQQEYQETMNGWKQVPHIMKWFAEEEAPARPEGFLEKFYVSRDEGRGPVVMARVSWLNERIGWVDRFNIVALSPPVASASKTTSTKVITLMLDTL
;
A
#
# COMPACT_ATOMS: atom_id res chain seq x y z
N MET A 1 -3.09 36.61 -6.21
CA MET A 1 -1.90 35.79 -6.58
C MET A 1 -2.40 34.38 -6.87
N THR A 2 -2.29 33.90 -8.10
CA THR A 2 -2.68 32.53 -8.49
C THR A 2 -1.47 31.61 -8.36
N THR A 3 -1.61 30.48 -7.67
CA THR A 3 -0.53 29.50 -7.50
C THR A 3 -0.64 28.40 -8.56
N ILE A 4 0.44 28.18 -9.32
CA ILE A 4 0.51 27.14 -10.35
C ILE A 4 0.77 25.78 -9.67
N PRO A 5 0.03 24.71 -10.01
CA PRO A 5 0.24 23.40 -9.42
C PRO A 5 1.55 22.74 -9.88
N SER A 6 2.08 21.83 -9.08
CA SER A 6 3.28 21.06 -9.40
C SER A 6 3.05 20.07 -10.56
N ARG A 7 4.14 19.64 -11.19
CA ARG A 7 4.09 18.64 -12.27
C ARG A 7 3.35 17.39 -11.82
N LEU A 8 2.45 16.89 -12.69
CA LEU A 8 1.60 15.72 -12.49
C LEU A 8 0.57 15.82 -11.35
N ALA A 9 0.35 17.02 -10.81
CA ALA A 9 -0.72 17.26 -9.85
C ALA A 9 -2.09 16.98 -10.50
N GLN A 10 -2.95 16.28 -9.77
CA GLN A 10 -4.33 16.04 -10.17
C GLN A 10 -5.26 16.59 -9.09
N THR A 11 -6.35 17.23 -9.53
CA THR A 11 -7.43 17.65 -8.63
C THR A 11 -8.08 16.41 -8.02
N THR A 12 -8.30 16.44 -6.71
CA THR A 12 -8.98 15.36 -6.01
C THR A 12 -10.43 15.27 -6.51
N ARG A 13 -10.87 14.05 -6.82
CA ARG A 13 -12.23 13.79 -7.27
C ARG A 13 -12.75 12.49 -6.69
N ILE A 14 -14.04 12.48 -6.39
CA ILE A 14 -14.78 11.34 -5.86
C ILE A 14 -15.50 10.69 -7.04
N SER A 15 -15.37 9.38 -7.17
CA SER A 15 -16.09 8.62 -8.19
C SER A 15 -17.53 8.42 -7.82
N ARG A 16 -18.42 8.44 -8.82
CA ARG A 16 -19.85 8.18 -8.61
C ARG A 16 -20.20 6.71 -8.82
N THR A 17 -19.41 6.02 -9.65
CA THR A 17 -19.63 4.61 -10.01
C THR A 17 -18.34 3.81 -9.88
N LEU A 18 -18.49 2.50 -9.64
CA LEU A 18 -17.36 1.57 -9.60
C LEU A 18 -16.63 1.47 -10.95
N GLU A 19 -17.35 1.67 -12.06
CA GLU A 19 -16.74 1.67 -13.39
C GLU A 19 -15.79 2.85 -13.58
N GLU A 20 -16.17 4.04 -13.12
CA GLU A 20 -15.28 5.21 -13.15
C GLU A 20 -14.03 4.98 -12.28
N ALA A 21 -14.19 4.36 -11.10
CA ALA A 21 -13.07 3.97 -10.25
C ALA A 21 -12.14 2.96 -10.93
N ARG A 22 -12.70 1.96 -11.61
CA ARG A 22 -11.93 0.96 -12.39
C ARG A 22 -11.17 1.57 -13.57
N GLN A 23 -11.79 2.51 -14.28
CA GLN A 23 -11.12 3.21 -15.38
C GLN A 23 -9.93 4.03 -14.86
N ARG A 24 -10.11 4.75 -13.73
CA ARG A 24 -9.04 5.51 -13.08
C ARG A 24 -7.92 4.62 -12.55
N SER A 25 -8.24 3.50 -11.90
CA SER A 25 -7.24 2.54 -11.42
C SER A 25 -6.42 1.96 -12.58
N THR A 26 -7.09 1.62 -13.69
CA THR A 26 -6.42 1.09 -14.89
C THR A 26 -5.54 2.13 -15.56
N ALA A 27 -5.99 3.39 -15.66
CA ALA A 27 -5.18 4.49 -16.19
C ALA A 27 -3.94 4.74 -15.31
N LEU A 28 -4.11 4.73 -13.98
CA LEU A 28 -3.01 4.90 -13.03
C LEU A 28 -2.00 3.75 -13.14
N TYR A 29 -2.47 2.51 -13.20
CA TYR A 29 -1.61 1.34 -13.41
C TYR A 29 -0.79 1.43 -14.70
N ARG A 30 -1.40 1.87 -15.80
CA ARG A 30 -0.70 2.09 -17.08
C ARG A 30 0.39 3.16 -16.96
N ASN A 31 0.15 4.23 -16.20
CA ASN A 31 1.14 5.28 -15.97
C ASN A 31 2.36 4.73 -15.22
N PHE A 32 2.13 4.01 -14.12
CA PHE A 32 3.20 3.32 -13.38
C PHE A 32 3.98 2.32 -14.24
N TYR A 33 3.28 1.52 -15.04
CA TYR A 33 3.91 0.51 -15.89
C TYR A 33 4.85 1.13 -16.94
N ARG A 34 4.45 2.27 -17.51
CA ARG A 34 5.22 3.02 -18.51
C ARG A 34 6.39 3.78 -17.89
N SER A 35 6.24 4.30 -16.67
CA SER A 35 7.29 5.05 -15.98
C SER A 35 8.37 4.18 -15.34
N ALA A 36 8.17 2.87 -15.21
CA ALA A 36 9.15 1.93 -14.63
C ALA A 36 10.61 2.13 -15.11
N PRO A 37 10.94 2.20 -16.42
CA PRO A 37 12.31 2.44 -16.87
C PRO A 37 12.83 3.84 -16.50
N GLU A 38 11.96 4.86 -16.47
CA GLU A 38 12.33 6.21 -16.05
C GLU A 38 12.65 6.24 -14.55
N ILE A 39 11.89 5.53 -13.72
CA ILE A 39 12.14 5.39 -12.28
C ILE A 39 13.49 4.70 -12.04
N CYS A 40 13.81 3.61 -12.76
CA CYS A 40 15.13 2.97 -12.67
C CYS A 40 16.27 3.95 -12.98
N ALA A 41 16.10 4.77 -14.02
CA ALA A 41 17.11 5.75 -14.44
C ALA A 41 17.25 6.92 -13.46
N LEU A 42 16.14 7.47 -12.97
CA LEU A 42 16.12 8.60 -12.03
C LEU A 42 16.77 8.25 -10.69
N TYR A 43 16.59 7.02 -10.23
CA TYR A 43 17.05 6.57 -8.92
C TYR A 43 18.28 5.67 -8.94
N ALA A 44 18.84 5.41 -10.13
CA ALA A 44 19.97 4.50 -10.34
C ALA A 44 19.80 3.17 -9.57
N LEU A 45 18.63 2.54 -9.73
CA LEU A 45 18.30 1.30 -9.01
C LEU A 45 19.06 0.11 -9.61
N ASP A 46 19.59 -0.76 -8.75
CA ASP A 46 20.22 -2.03 -9.15
C ASP A 46 19.21 -3.11 -9.62
N VAL A 47 17.93 -2.74 -9.70
CA VAL A 47 16.82 -3.63 -10.03
C VAL A 47 16.34 -3.36 -11.46
N PRO A 48 16.13 -4.40 -12.29
CA PRO A 48 15.68 -4.19 -13.65
C PRO A 48 14.22 -3.70 -13.71
N PRO A 49 13.81 -2.95 -14.76
CA PRO A 49 12.45 -2.43 -14.90
C PRO A 49 11.36 -3.50 -14.91
N SER A 50 11.70 -4.75 -15.27
CA SER A 50 10.79 -5.90 -15.22
C SER A 50 10.32 -6.21 -13.79
N THR A 51 11.24 -6.19 -12.82
CA THR A 51 10.92 -6.47 -11.42
C THR A 51 10.06 -5.36 -10.84
N LEU A 52 10.33 -4.08 -11.16
CA LEU A 52 9.45 -2.97 -10.74
C LEU A 52 8.02 -3.13 -11.28
N ARG A 53 7.86 -3.56 -12.54
CA ARG A 53 6.51 -3.81 -13.11
C ARG A 53 5.79 -4.94 -12.38
N ALA A 54 6.51 -6.00 -12.02
CA ALA A 54 5.95 -7.08 -11.21
C ALA A 54 5.52 -6.56 -9.83
N LYS A 55 6.31 -5.69 -9.18
CA LYS A 55 5.96 -5.05 -7.91
C LYS A 55 4.73 -4.16 -8.01
N PHE A 56 4.62 -3.34 -9.05
CA PHE A 56 3.41 -2.56 -9.25
C PHE A 56 2.20 -3.47 -9.37
N ARG A 57 2.31 -4.58 -10.11
CA ARG A 57 1.23 -5.56 -10.20
C ARG A 57 0.83 -6.13 -8.84
N THR A 58 1.78 -6.59 -8.02
CA THR A 58 1.47 -7.17 -6.71
C THR A 58 0.79 -6.15 -5.78
N GLN A 59 1.23 -4.89 -5.79
CA GLN A 59 0.62 -3.83 -4.98
C GLN A 59 -0.82 -3.50 -5.41
N PHE A 60 -1.10 -3.48 -6.71
CA PHE A 60 -2.47 -3.29 -7.20
C PHE A 60 -3.35 -4.53 -6.92
N GLU A 61 -2.79 -5.74 -6.96
CA GLU A 61 -3.50 -6.97 -6.63
C GLU A 61 -3.84 -7.10 -5.14
N LYS A 62 -2.99 -6.59 -4.24
CA LYS A 62 -3.28 -6.52 -2.78
C LYS A 62 -4.60 -5.80 -2.48
N ASN A 63 -4.96 -4.81 -3.29
CA ASN A 63 -6.15 -3.99 -3.12
C ASN A 63 -7.37 -4.49 -3.92
N LYS A 64 -7.29 -5.66 -4.57
CA LYS A 64 -8.37 -6.21 -5.42
C LYS A 64 -9.66 -6.52 -4.64
N THR A 65 -9.55 -6.83 -3.35
CA THR A 65 -10.68 -7.25 -2.50
C THR A 65 -11.57 -6.10 -2.04
N ILE A 66 -11.12 -4.85 -2.21
CA ILE A 66 -11.84 -3.66 -1.75
C ILE A 66 -13.07 -3.44 -2.64
N LYS A 67 -14.25 -3.41 -2.02
CA LYS A 67 -15.54 -3.19 -2.71
C LYS A 67 -16.13 -1.80 -2.47
N ASP A 68 -15.74 -1.14 -1.38
CA ASP A 68 -16.25 0.18 -1.02
C ASP A 68 -15.64 1.28 -1.90
N LEU A 69 -16.50 2.10 -2.49
CA LEU A 69 -16.14 3.16 -3.43
C LEU A 69 -15.32 4.25 -2.75
N ALA A 70 -15.69 4.64 -1.52
CA ALA A 70 -14.98 5.70 -0.78
C ALA A 70 -13.53 5.28 -0.46
N VAL A 71 -13.34 4.02 -0.07
CA VAL A 71 -12.01 3.46 0.19
C VAL A 71 -11.20 3.37 -1.09
N LEU A 72 -11.80 2.95 -2.21
CA LEU A 72 -11.14 2.93 -3.52
C LEU A 72 -10.66 4.31 -3.95
N ASP A 73 -11.49 5.35 -3.76
CA ASP A 73 -11.11 6.73 -4.04
C ASP A 73 -9.92 7.20 -3.22
N LEU A 74 -9.89 6.86 -1.94
CA LEU A 74 -8.78 7.19 -1.06
C LEU A 74 -7.48 6.47 -1.49
N MET A 75 -7.59 5.19 -1.87
CA MET A 75 -6.44 4.41 -2.35
C MET A 75 -5.91 4.95 -3.67
N LEU A 76 -6.79 5.37 -4.59
CA LEU A 76 -6.39 6.00 -5.85
C LEU A 76 -5.71 7.35 -5.62
N LEU A 77 -6.22 8.15 -4.69
CA LEU A 77 -5.59 9.41 -4.30
C LEU A 77 -4.16 9.19 -3.77
N LYS A 78 -4.01 8.26 -2.82
CA LYS A 78 -2.70 7.91 -2.26
C LYS A 78 -1.74 7.42 -3.34
N ALA A 79 -2.20 6.51 -4.21
CA ALA A 79 -1.37 6.00 -5.29
C ALA A 79 -0.96 7.10 -6.30
N GLN A 80 -1.82 8.09 -6.56
CA GLN A 80 -1.47 9.24 -7.41
C GLN A 80 -0.44 10.16 -6.74
N GLN A 81 -0.54 10.39 -5.42
CA GLN A 81 0.46 11.14 -4.66
C GLN A 81 1.82 10.42 -4.70
N GLU A 82 1.82 9.10 -4.45
CA GLU A 82 3.01 8.25 -4.53
C GLU A 82 3.66 8.30 -5.91
N TYR A 83 2.86 8.30 -6.99
CA TYR A 83 3.34 8.46 -8.37
C TYR A 83 4.00 9.82 -8.57
N GLN A 84 3.34 10.89 -8.14
CA GLN A 84 3.83 12.26 -8.28
C GLN A 84 5.15 12.47 -7.54
N GLU A 85 5.26 11.99 -6.30
CA GLU A 85 6.48 12.06 -5.50
C GLU A 85 7.65 11.32 -6.15
N THR A 86 7.37 10.17 -6.77
CA THR A 86 8.40 9.34 -7.43
C THR A 86 8.88 9.99 -8.73
N MET A 87 7.96 10.47 -9.58
CA MET A 87 8.31 11.06 -10.87
C MET A 87 8.96 12.43 -10.75
N ASN A 88 8.63 13.19 -9.70
CA ASN A 88 9.23 14.51 -9.47
C ASN A 88 10.55 14.43 -8.67
N GLY A 89 11.03 13.23 -8.32
CA GLY A 89 12.27 13.08 -7.57
C GLY A 89 12.19 13.55 -6.12
N TRP A 90 10.99 13.60 -5.52
CA TRP A 90 10.81 14.03 -4.13
C TRP A 90 11.21 12.93 -3.13
N LYS A 91 11.15 11.66 -3.58
CA LYS A 91 11.66 10.51 -2.81
C LYS A 91 13.16 10.36 -2.95
N GLN A 92 13.76 9.61 -2.02
CA GLN A 92 15.12 9.09 -2.12
C GLN A 92 15.12 7.58 -2.34
N VAL A 93 16.21 7.01 -2.85
CA VAL A 93 16.42 5.56 -3.08
C VAL A 93 15.88 4.65 -1.96
N PRO A 94 16.14 4.86 -0.66
CA PRO A 94 15.63 3.97 0.40
C PRO A 94 14.10 3.89 0.46
N HIS A 95 13.38 4.94 0.04
CA HIS A 95 11.91 4.93 0.02
C HIS A 95 11.37 4.00 -1.05
N ILE A 96 12.08 3.86 -2.17
CA ILE A 96 11.73 2.95 -3.26
C ILE A 96 12.12 1.52 -2.89
N MET A 97 13.32 1.33 -2.31
CA MET A 97 13.77 0.02 -1.85
C MET A 97 12.85 -0.56 -0.77
N LYS A 98 12.15 0.28 -0.01
CA LYS A 98 11.11 -0.17 0.93
C LYS A 98 10.00 -1.01 0.27
N TRP A 99 9.70 -0.84 -1.02
CA TRP A 99 8.74 -1.70 -1.72
C TRP A 99 9.20 -3.15 -1.85
N PHE A 100 10.50 -3.39 -1.72
CA PHE A 100 11.15 -4.70 -1.78
C PHE A 100 11.41 -5.31 -0.39
N ALA A 101 11.11 -4.60 0.70
CA ALA A 101 11.39 -5.06 2.05
C ALA A 101 10.72 -6.41 2.40
N GLU A 102 9.59 -6.74 1.78
CA GLU A 102 8.93 -8.05 1.97
C GLU A 102 9.71 -9.22 1.32
N GLU A 103 10.49 -8.96 0.27
CA GLU A 103 11.32 -9.97 -0.41
C GLU A 103 12.72 -10.07 0.19
N GLU A 104 13.25 -8.97 0.73
CA GLU A 104 14.54 -8.97 1.45
C GLU A 104 14.42 -9.56 2.86
N ALA A 105 13.23 -9.56 3.45
CA ALA A 105 13.02 -10.11 4.78
C ALA A 105 13.25 -11.63 4.78
N PRO A 106 13.95 -12.17 5.81
CA PRO A 106 14.09 -13.62 5.96
C PRO A 106 12.71 -14.27 6.07
N ALA A 107 12.61 -15.53 5.62
CA ALA A 107 11.37 -16.30 5.66
C ALA A 107 10.74 -16.20 7.05
N ARG A 108 9.50 -15.69 7.11
CA ARG A 108 8.81 -15.53 8.39
C ARG A 108 8.59 -16.93 8.97
N PRO A 109 9.05 -17.21 10.20
CA PRO A 109 8.86 -18.52 10.80
C PRO A 109 7.36 -18.79 10.94
N GLU A 110 6.88 -19.94 10.46
CA GLU A 110 5.45 -20.24 10.46
C GLU A 110 5.04 -20.89 11.79
N GLY A 111 5.90 -21.76 12.32
CA GLY A 111 5.67 -22.53 13.53
C GLY A 111 5.94 -21.75 14.83
N PHE A 112 5.28 -22.18 15.92
CA PHE A 112 5.54 -21.63 17.26
C PHE A 112 6.99 -21.89 17.72
N LEU A 113 7.52 -23.10 17.52
CA LEU A 113 8.90 -23.47 17.91
C LEU A 113 9.95 -22.65 17.16
N GLU A 114 9.77 -22.48 15.86
CA GLU A 114 10.65 -21.67 15.01
C GLU A 114 10.65 -20.19 15.46
N LYS A 115 9.46 -19.62 15.72
CA LYS A 115 9.31 -18.28 16.32
C LYS A 115 9.99 -18.18 17.69
N PHE A 116 9.90 -19.24 18.50
CA PHE A 116 10.50 -19.30 19.82
C PHE A 116 12.03 -19.34 19.77
N TYR A 117 12.62 -20.10 18.84
CA TYR A 117 14.08 -20.15 18.66
C TYR A 117 14.63 -18.81 18.15
N VAL A 118 14.00 -18.21 17.14
CA VAL A 118 14.36 -16.86 16.64
C VAL A 118 14.30 -15.82 17.77
N SER A 119 13.26 -15.88 18.61
CA SER A 119 13.10 -14.93 19.73
C SER A 119 14.10 -15.13 20.88
N ARG A 120 14.76 -16.29 21.01
CA ARG A 120 15.71 -16.56 22.10
C ARG A 120 17.17 -16.37 21.69
N ASP A 121 17.52 -16.67 20.44
CA ASP A 121 18.88 -16.49 19.92
C ASP A 121 19.19 -15.02 19.57
N GLU A 122 18.18 -14.24 19.19
CA GLU A 122 18.28 -12.78 19.11
C GLU A 122 18.16 -12.17 20.50
N GLY A 123 19.24 -12.25 21.29
CA GLY A 123 19.36 -11.59 22.59
C GLY A 123 18.92 -10.13 22.51
N ARG A 124 17.69 -9.85 22.91
CA ARG A 124 17.09 -8.51 23.00
C ARG A 124 17.41 -7.60 21.80
N GLY A 125 17.09 -8.03 20.58
CA GLY A 125 16.78 -7.10 19.47
C GLY A 125 17.00 -7.66 18.05
N PRO A 126 16.31 -7.11 17.02
CA PRO A 126 15.12 -6.29 17.10
C PRO A 126 13.89 -7.20 17.11
N VAL A 127 12.87 -6.86 17.91
CA VAL A 127 11.50 -7.18 17.52
C VAL A 127 11.38 -6.62 16.12
N VAL A 128 11.31 -7.45 15.07
CA VAL A 128 11.00 -6.99 13.72
C VAL A 128 9.76 -6.15 13.89
N MET A 129 9.96 -4.84 13.81
CA MET A 129 9.08 -3.90 14.47
C MET A 129 7.73 -3.97 13.76
N ALA A 130 6.81 -4.75 14.32
CA ALA A 130 5.38 -4.49 14.18
C ALA A 130 5.05 -3.06 14.66
N ARG A 131 6.01 -2.37 15.31
CA ARG A 131 6.02 -0.93 15.59
C ARG A 131 6.40 -0.02 14.41
N VAL A 132 6.83 -0.54 13.25
CA VAL A 132 7.07 0.25 12.02
C VAL A 132 5.94 0.06 10.99
N SER A 133 5.08 -0.95 11.13
CA SER A 133 3.78 -0.97 10.42
C SER A 133 2.91 0.22 10.89
N TRP A 134 2.81 0.41 12.21
CA TRP A 134 2.07 1.52 12.84
C TRP A 134 2.71 2.91 12.71
N LEU A 135 3.96 3.00 12.24
CA LEU A 135 4.66 4.26 11.98
C LEU A 135 4.72 4.60 10.49
N ASN A 136 4.70 3.59 9.61
CA ASN A 136 4.57 3.81 8.17
C ASN A 136 3.15 4.21 7.76
N GLU A 137 2.14 3.91 8.58
CA GLU A 137 0.80 4.52 8.48
C GLU A 137 0.74 5.95 9.08
N ARG A 138 1.78 6.40 9.80
CA ARG A 138 1.89 7.74 10.42
C ARG A 138 2.93 8.66 9.77
N ILE A 139 3.48 8.30 8.62
CA ILE A 139 4.38 9.17 7.84
C ILE A 139 3.60 10.10 6.89
N GLY A 140 2.26 10.05 6.92
CA GLY A 140 1.42 11.18 6.52
C GLY A 140 1.14 12.08 7.73
N TRP A 141 1.97 13.10 7.95
CA TRP A 141 1.67 14.20 8.88
C TRP A 141 0.47 15.00 8.36
N VAL A 142 -0.76 14.53 8.60
CA VAL A 142 -1.99 15.33 8.66
C VAL A 142 -2.92 14.65 9.68
N ASP A 143 -2.72 14.91 10.97
CA ASP A 143 -3.77 14.77 11.99
C ASP A 143 -3.33 15.39 13.32
N ARG A 144 -3.20 16.72 13.31
CA ARG A 144 -3.10 17.54 14.52
C ARG A 144 -3.98 18.78 14.47
N PHE A 145 -5.17 18.65 13.88
CA PHE A 145 -6.30 19.53 14.17
C PHE A 145 -7.57 18.70 14.34
N ASN A 146 -7.80 18.35 15.61
CA ASN A 146 -9.08 18.19 16.29
C ASN A 146 -10.32 18.57 15.46
N ILE A 147 -11.25 17.62 15.27
CA ILE A 147 -12.71 17.81 15.39
C ILE A 147 -13.37 16.42 15.53
N VAL A 148 -14.19 16.28 16.58
CA VAL A 148 -15.04 15.14 16.99
C VAL A 148 -14.37 14.04 17.83
N ALA A 149 -14.20 14.35 19.12
CA ALA A 149 -14.34 13.37 20.18
C ALA A 149 -15.82 13.33 20.62
N LEU A 150 -16.59 12.29 20.26
CA LEU A 150 -17.72 11.81 21.08
C LEU A 150 -18.27 10.46 20.58
N SER A 151 -17.77 9.35 21.13
CA SER A 151 -18.63 8.21 21.55
C SER A 151 -17.81 7.12 22.28
N PRO A 152 -18.29 6.63 23.44
CA PRO A 152 -17.63 5.56 24.18
C PRO A 152 -17.89 4.15 23.59
N PRO A 153 -17.04 3.16 23.95
CA PRO A 153 -17.05 1.82 23.37
C PRO A 153 -18.14 0.94 24.00
N VAL A 154 -18.89 0.19 23.17
CA VAL A 154 -19.64 -0.98 23.65
C VAL A 154 -18.88 -2.24 23.24
N ALA A 155 -18.44 -2.97 24.25
CA ALA A 155 -17.90 -4.31 24.11
C ALA A 155 -19.05 -5.32 24.00
N SER A 156 -19.01 -6.19 23.00
CA SER A 156 -19.49 -7.56 23.18
C SER A 156 -18.74 -8.51 22.25
N ALA A 157 -18.13 -9.51 22.87
CA ALA A 157 -17.55 -10.67 22.23
C ALA A 157 -18.67 -11.66 21.87
N SER A 158 -18.57 -12.30 20.71
CA SER A 158 -19.05 -13.68 20.56
C SER A 158 -18.21 -14.40 19.50
N LYS A 159 -17.58 -15.51 19.94
CA LYS A 159 -16.99 -16.54 19.09
C LYS A 159 -18.12 -17.48 18.68
N THR A 160 -18.32 -17.79 17.40
CA THR A 160 -18.69 -19.15 16.93
C THR A 160 -18.77 -19.27 15.39
N THR A 161 -18.18 -20.35 14.87
CA THR A 161 -18.73 -21.23 13.80
C THR A 161 -18.74 -20.69 12.35
N SER A 162 -17.77 -21.10 11.51
CA SER A 162 -17.85 -22.23 10.55
C SER A 162 -18.73 -21.99 9.32
N THR A 163 -18.10 -21.84 8.15
CA THR A 163 -18.59 -22.24 6.79
C THR A 163 -17.53 -21.74 5.77
N LYS A 164 -16.70 -22.55 5.10
CA LYS A 164 -16.99 -23.60 4.11
C LYS A 164 -18.15 -23.27 3.15
N VAL A 165 -18.16 -22.09 2.50
CA VAL A 165 -19.05 -21.82 1.33
C VAL A 165 -18.45 -20.92 0.21
N ILE A 166 -17.22 -20.38 0.29
CA ILE A 166 -16.72 -19.47 -0.79
C ILE A 166 -15.50 -20.05 -1.52
N THR A 167 -15.62 -21.32 -1.87
CA THR A 167 -15.06 -21.89 -3.11
C THR A 167 -16.26 -22.15 -4.00
N LEU A 168 -16.16 -21.89 -5.31
CA LEU A 168 -17.23 -21.85 -6.34
C LEU A 168 -17.74 -20.44 -6.70
N MET A 169 -16.89 -19.62 -7.31
CA MET A 169 -17.29 -18.64 -8.34
C MET A 169 -16.04 -18.09 -9.06
N LEU A 170 -15.33 -19.00 -9.71
CA LEU A 170 -14.27 -18.67 -10.67
C LEU A 170 -14.30 -19.75 -11.75
N ASP A 171 -15.45 -19.83 -12.42
CA ASP A 171 -15.60 -20.35 -13.76
C ASP A 171 -16.60 -19.44 -14.47
N THR A 172 -16.26 -19.06 -15.70
CA THR A 172 -17.02 -18.28 -16.70
C THR A 172 -16.96 -16.75 -16.61
N LEU A 173 -16.40 -16.19 -17.71
CA LEU A 173 -16.22 -14.78 -18.14
C LEU A 173 -14.95 -14.06 -17.64
#